data_AF-A0AAP7QNA2-F1
#
_entry.id   AF-A0AAP7QNA2-F1
#
_cell.length_a   1.000
_cell.length_b   1.000
_cell.length_c   1.000
_cell.angle_alpha   90.00
_cell.angle_beta   90.00
_cell.angle_gamma   90.00
#
_symmetry.space_group_name_H-M   'P 1'
#
loop_
_entity.id
_entity.type
_entity.pdbx_description
1 polymer ?
#
loop_
_entity_poly.entity_id
_entity_poly.type
_entity_poly.pdbx_seq_one_letter_code
_entity_poly.pdbx_strand_id
1 'polypeptide(L)'
;MNLNHFLKTDREKAERLIKSLHFLVDELLTDAITDQDFEGCIEIAGSIVSNCEELKRMHHPEQVVQLHEIATQFLSKGLNVSTIKRPTYES
;
A
#
# COMPACT_ATOMS: atom_id res chain seq x y z
N MET A 1 9.80 10.17 5.87
CA MET A 1 8.49 9.50 5.84
C MET A 1 8.65 8.05 6.28
N ASN A 2 7.75 7.51 7.10
CA ASN A 2 7.79 6.09 7.53
C ASN A 2 7.00 5.23 6.53
N LEU A 3 7.64 4.23 5.92
CA LEU A 3 7.06 3.34 4.90
C LEU A 3 7.03 1.87 5.33
N ASN A 4 7.15 1.60 6.63
CA ASN A 4 7.22 0.22 7.14
C ASN A 4 5.91 -0.57 6.95
N HIS A 5 4.78 0.12 6.77
CA HIS A 5 3.47 -0.47 6.46
C HIS A 5 3.31 -0.89 4.98
N PHE A 6 4.38 -0.80 4.19
CA PHE A 6 4.43 -1.28 2.81
C PHE A 6 5.49 -2.37 2.66
N LEU A 7 5.19 -3.36 1.82
CA LEU A 7 6.15 -4.39 1.41
C LEU A 7 7.39 -3.72 0.79
N LYS A 8 8.57 -4.31 0.99
CA LYS A 8 9.83 -3.74 0.46
C LYS A 8 9.77 -3.47 -1.05
N THR A 9 9.09 -4.33 -1.81
CA THR A 9 8.88 -4.20 -3.26
C THR A 9 8.02 -3.01 -3.64
N ASP A 10 7.14 -2.57 -2.74
CA ASP A 10 6.13 -1.54 -3.02
C ASP A 10 6.54 -0.18 -2.45
N ARG A 11 7.57 -0.11 -1.61
CA ARG A 11 8.01 1.12 -0.92
C ARG A 11 8.34 2.26 -1.89
N GLU A 12 9.07 1.98 -2.97
CA GLU A 12 9.42 3.02 -3.95
C GLU A 12 8.18 3.59 -4.63
N LYS A 13 7.21 2.72 -4.97
CA LYS A 13 5.93 3.13 -5.56
C LYS A 13 5.10 3.92 -4.55
N ALA A 14 5.00 3.46 -3.31
CA ALA A 14 4.31 4.16 -2.24
C ALA A 14 4.92 5.55 -1.98
N GLU A 15 6.26 5.66 -1.97
CA GLU A 15 6.94 6.94 -1.83
C GLU A 15 6.58 7.91 -2.96
N ARG A 16 6.59 7.43 -4.20
CA ARG A 16 6.20 8.24 -5.38
C ARG A 16 4.75 8.71 -5.30
N LEU A 17 3.82 7.83 -4.94
CA LEU A 17 2.41 8.21 -4.81
C LEU A 17 2.19 9.23 -3.69
N ILE A 18 2.87 9.10 -2.55
CA ILE A 18 2.73 10.07 -1.46
C ILE A 18 3.33 11.42 -1.84
N LYS A 19 4.50 11.45 -2.51
CA LYS A 19 5.05 12.69 -3.07
C LYS A 19 4.11 13.33 -4.09
N SER A 20 3.49 12.51 -4.95
CA SER A 20 2.49 12.97 -5.90
C SER A 20 1.27 13.56 -5.19
N LEU A 21 0.79 12.94 -4.11
CA LEU A 21 -0.32 13.50 -3.32
C LEU A 21 0.01 14.87 -2.74
N HIS A 22 1.22 15.06 -2.18
CA HIS A 22 1.66 16.37 -1.72
C HIS A 22 1.64 17.41 -2.83
N PHE A 23 2.22 17.10 -4.00
CA PHE A 23 2.20 18.00 -5.15
C PHE A 23 0.76 18.34 -5.61
N LEU A 24 -0.12 17.33 -5.71
CA LEU A 24 -1.50 17.52 -6.14
C LEU A 24 -2.28 18.41 -5.17
N VAL A 25 -2.09 18.24 -3.86
CA VAL A 25 -2.84 18.96 -2.83
C VAL A 25 -2.24 20.34 -2.58
N ASP A 26 -0.94 20.41 -2.33
CA ASP A 26 -0.26 21.60 -1.84
C ASP A 26 -0.04 22.62 -2.98
N GLU A 27 0.16 22.16 -4.21
CA GLU A 27 0.39 23.02 -5.37
C GLU A 27 -0.88 23.08 -6.24
N LEU A 28 -1.22 22.00 -6.94
CA LEU A 28 -2.22 22.09 -8.01
C LEU A 28 -3.64 22.41 -7.52
N LEU A 29 -4.11 21.75 -6.46
CA LEU A 29 -5.47 21.98 -5.96
C LEU A 29 -5.61 23.37 -5.35
N THR A 30 -4.58 23.84 -4.66
CA THR A 30 -4.54 25.20 -4.08
C THR A 30 -4.59 26.27 -5.17
N ASP A 31 -3.82 26.08 -6.25
CA ASP A 31 -3.81 26.99 -7.39
C ASP A 31 -5.17 27.00 -8.12
N ALA A 32 -5.74 25.82 -8.40
CA ALA A 32 -7.05 25.71 -9.04
C ALA A 32 -8.18 26.38 -8.23
N ILE A 33 -8.15 26.26 -6.90
CA ILE A 33 -9.10 26.97 -6.02
C ILE A 33 -8.92 28.49 -6.13
N THR A 34 -7.66 28.96 -6.13
CA THR A 34 -7.32 30.39 -6.20
C THR A 34 -7.79 31.00 -7.52
N ASP A 35 -7.62 30.27 -8.62
CA ASP A 35 -8.00 30.69 -9.96
C ASP A 35 -9.49 30.47 -10.28
N GLN A 36 -10.26 29.91 -9.32
CA GLN A 36 -11.66 29.53 -9.49
C GLN A 36 -11.88 28.52 -10.64
N ASP A 37 -10.87 27.71 -10.95
CA ASP A 37 -10.96 26.61 -11.90
C ASP A 37 -11.57 25.38 -11.22
N PHE A 38 -12.90 25.38 -11.14
CA PHE A 38 -13.64 24.29 -10.50
C PHE A 38 -13.60 22.97 -11.27
N GLU A 39 -13.42 23.01 -12.60
CA GLU A 39 -13.26 21.78 -13.38
C GLU A 39 -11.90 21.15 -13.09
N GLY A 40 -10.83 21.96 -13.08
CA GLY A 40 -9.51 21.54 -12.64
C GLY A 40 -9.52 20.97 -11.22
N CYS A 41 -10.25 21.59 -10.29
CA CYS A 41 -10.45 21.04 -8.94
C CYS A 41 -11.04 19.62 -8.94
N ILE A 42 -12.05 19.36 -9.78
CA ILE A 42 -12.69 18.05 -9.89
C ILE A 42 -11.71 17.01 -10.44
N GLU A 43 -10.97 17.36 -11.50
CA GLU A 43 -9.98 16.46 -12.10
C GLU A 43 -8.84 16.11 -11.12
N ILE A 44 -8.32 17.11 -10.41
CA ILE A 44 -7.27 16.93 -9.40
C ILE A 44 -7.79 16.06 -8.25
N ALA A 45 -9.02 16.30 -7.77
CA ALA A 45 -9.64 15.48 -6.73
C ALA A 45 -9.79 14.01 -7.17
N GLY A 46 -10.17 13.76 -8.43
CA GLY A 46 -10.22 12.40 -8.99
C GLY A 46 -8.85 11.70 -8.95
N SER A 47 -7.78 12.44 -9.28
CA SER A 47 -6.40 11.92 -9.22
C SER A 47 -5.95 11.62 -7.78
N ILE A 48 -6.28 12.50 -6.83
CA ILE A 48 -6.03 12.29 -5.40
C ILE A 48 -6.73 11.02 -4.92
N VAL A 49 -8.01 10.83 -5.26
CA VAL A 49 -8.79 9.64 -4.91
C VAL A 49 -8.12 8.38 -5.45
N SER A 50 -7.77 8.36 -6.75
CA SER A 50 -7.11 7.21 -7.37
C SER A 50 -5.79 6.83 -6.68
N ASN A 51 -4.95 7.81 -6.39
CA ASN A 51 -3.68 7.60 -5.69
C ASN A 51 -3.89 7.08 -4.26
N CYS A 52 -4.87 7.63 -3.54
CA CYS A 52 -5.22 7.17 -2.18
C CYS A 52 -5.75 5.74 -2.17
N GLU A 53 -6.59 5.36 -3.14
CA GLU A 53 -7.07 3.99 -3.27
C GLU A 53 -5.94 3.02 -3.58
N GLU A 54 -4.99 3.40 -4.43
CA GLU A 54 -3.82 2.58 -4.71
C GLU A 54 -2.94 2.39 -3.48
N LEU A 55 -2.66 3.47 -2.76
CA LEU A 55 -1.94 3.40 -1.48
C LEU A 55 -2.68 2.51 -0.48
N LYS A 56 -4.00 2.63 -0.35
CA LYS A 56 -4.81 1.77 0.52
C LYS A 56 -4.71 0.29 0.13
N ARG A 57 -4.68 -0.03 -1.17
CA ARG A 57 -4.49 -1.41 -1.66
C ARG A 57 -3.09 -1.96 -1.34
N MET A 58 -2.06 -1.13 -1.45
CA MET A 58 -0.67 -1.52 -1.16
C MET A 58 -0.34 -1.51 0.33
N HIS A 59 -1.11 -0.75 1.12
CA HIS A 59 -0.93 -0.63 2.56
C HIS A 59 -1.32 -1.95 3.23
N HIS A 60 -0.30 -2.79 3.45
CA HIS A 60 -0.41 -4.03 4.19
C HIS A 60 0.18 -3.75 5.58
N PRO A 61 -0.64 -3.41 6.57
CA PRO A 61 -0.15 -3.03 7.90
C PRO A 61 0.48 -4.24 8.54
N GLU A 62 1.80 -4.43 8.40
CA GLU A 62 2.58 -5.58 8.88
C GLU A 62 1.67 -6.75 9.24
N GLN A 63 0.91 -7.24 8.27
CA GLN A 63 0.28 -8.53 8.44
C GLN A 63 1.48 -9.44 8.25
N VAL A 64 2.19 -9.66 9.35
CA VAL A 64 2.53 -10.99 9.79
C VAL A 64 1.28 -11.78 9.47
N VAL A 65 1.23 -12.28 8.23
CA VAL A 65 0.29 -13.28 7.82
C VAL A 65 0.50 -14.31 8.90
N GLN A 66 -0.43 -14.39 9.85
CA GLN A 66 -0.21 -15.24 11.00
C GLN A 66 -0.20 -16.62 10.37
N LEU A 67 0.99 -17.16 10.16
CA LEU A 67 1.19 -18.47 9.56
C LEU A 67 0.30 -19.48 10.28
N HIS A 68 0.05 -19.22 11.56
CA HIS A 68 -0.96 -19.84 12.39
C HIS A 68 -2.41 -19.74 11.85
N GLU A 69 -2.94 -18.56 11.53
CA GLU A 69 -4.28 -18.41 10.93
C GLU A 69 -4.38 -19.13 9.59
N ILE A 70 -3.38 -18.99 8.72
CA ILE A 70 -3.37 -19.70 7.43
C ILE A 70 -3.31 -21.22 7.64
N ALA A 71 -2.45 -21.70 8.54
CA ALA A 71 -2.37 -23.12 8.87
C ALA A 71 -3.70 -23.65 9.45
N THR A 72 -4.38 -22.85 10.26
CA THR A 72 -5.70 -23.19 10.82
C THR A 72 -6.78 -23.29 9.73
N GLN A 73 -6.75 -22.40 8.73
CA GLN A 73 -7.66 -22.48 7.58
C GLN A 73 -7.39 -23.70 6.67
N PHE A 74 -6.13 -24.13 6.56
CA PHE A 74 -5.80 -25.37 5.86
C PHE A 74 -6.28 -26.60 6.63
N LEU A 75 -6.07 -26.61 7.96
CA LEU A 75 -6.53 -27.69 8.82
C LEU A 75 -8.05 -27.86 8.78
N SER A 76 -8.82 -26.75 8.79
CA SER A 76 -10.29 -26.79 8.69
C SER A 76 -10.79 -27.35 7.36
N LYS A 77 -9.95 -27.31 6.31
CA LYS A 77 -10.21 -27.92 5.00
C LYS A 77 -9.64 -29.34 4.87
N GLY A 78 -9.14 -29.93 5.96
CA GLY A 78 -8.55 -31.27 5.98
C GLY A 78 -7.13 -31.35 5.38
N LEU A 79 -6.49 -30.21 5.13
CA LEU A 79 -5.12 -30.14 4.63
C LEU A 79 -4.15 -30.03 5.82
N ASN A 80 -3.35 -31.06 6.05
CA ASN A 80 -2.33 -31.05 7.09
C ASN A 80 -1.07 -30.35 6.57
N VAL A 81 -0.65 -29.29 7.26
CA VAL A 81 0.53 -28.49 6.91
C VAL A 81 1.55 -28.55 8.03
N SER A 82 2.80 -28.80 7.67
CA SER A 82 3.95 -28.82 8.59
C SER A 82 4.99 -27.80 8.14
N THR A 83 5.73 -27.23 9.09
CA THR A 83 6.82 -26.31 8.79
C THR A 83 8.06 -27.12 8.39
N ILE A 84 8.63 -26.81 7.22
CA ILE A 84 9.90 -27.38 6.78
C ILE A 84 10.99 -26.34 7.03
N LYS A 85 11.99 -26.69 7.85
CA LYS A 85 13.21 -25.90 7.96
C LYS A 85 14.11 -26.20 6.77
N ARG A 86 14.68 -25.16 6.17
CA ARG A 86 15.67 -25.32 5.10
C ARG A 86 16.89 -26.06 5.70
N PRO A 87 17.45 -27.09 5.02
CA PRO A 87 18.64 -27.76 5.53
C PRO A 87 19.77 -26.74 5.67
N THR A 88 20.34 -26.61 6.85
CA THR A 88 21.61 -25.91 7.06
C THR A 88 22.69 -26.80 6.48
N TYR A 89 23.22 -26.43 5.32
CA TYR A 89 24.50 -26.95 4.86
C TYR A 89 25.58 -26.32 5.75
N GLU A 90 26.14 -27.12 6.65
CA GLU A 90 27.39 -26.76 7.34
C GLU A 90 28.51 -26.79 6.31
N SER A 91 29.13 -25.63 6.06
CA SER A 91 30.35 -25.46 5.26
C SER A 91 31.49 -25.06 6.18
#